data_AF-A0A329YJJ6-F1
#
_entry.id   AF-A0A329YJJ6-F1
#
_cell.length_a   1.000
_cell.length_b   1.000
_cell.length_c   1.000
_cell.angle_alpha   90.00
_cell.angle_beta   90.00
_cell.angle_gamma   90.00
#
_symmetry.space_group_name_H-M   'P 1'
#
loop_
_entity.id
_entity.type
_entity.pdbx_description
1 polymer ?
#
loop_
_entity_poly.entity_id
_entity_poly.type
_entity_poly.pdbx_seq_one_letter_code
_entity_poly.pdbx_strand_id
1 'polypeptide(L)'
;IAEKFAMDAEIHDAKKRMKVLLMVSRFGHCLNDLLYRWKIGALPIDIVGVVSNHFDYQKVVVNHDIPFHHIKVTKDNKPQAEAQLLELVEQTGTELVVLAR
;
A
#
# COMPACT_ATOMS: atom_id res chain seq x y z
N ILE A 1 -13.92 -30.48 2.53
CA ILE A 1 -14.90 -29.85 1.59
C ILE A 1 -14.14 -29.20 0.44
N ALA A 2 -13.23 -28.25 0.69
CA ALA A 2 -12.46 -27.58 -0.37
C ALA A 2 -11.76 -28.56 -1.34
N GLU A 3 -11.04 -29.56 -0.82
CA GLU A 3 -10.35 -30.57 -1.64
C GLU A 3 -11.30 -31.42 -2.49
N LYS A 4 -12.50 -31.73 -1.95
CA LYS A 4 -13.54 -32.49 -2.66
C LYS A 4 -14.14 -31.70 -3.84
N PHE A 5 -14.09 -30.37 -3.79
CA PHE A 5 -14.64 -29.48 -4.82
C PHE A 5 -13.56 -28.73 -5.60
N ALA A 6 -12.27 -29.07 -5.42
CA ALA A 6 -11.14 -28.36 -6.03
C ALA A 6 -11.22 -26.83 -5.85
N MET A 7 -11.58 -26.37 -4.63
CA MET A 7 -11.66 -24.96 -4.30
C MET A 7 -10.32 -24.46 -3.72
N ASP A 8 -9.84 -23.32 -4.20
CA ASP A 8 -8.86 -22.49 -3.50
C ASP A 8 -9.61 -21.60 -2.50
N ALA A 9 -9.40 -21.84 -1.21
CA ALA A 9 -10.05 -21.11 -0.14
C ALA A 9 -9.06 -20.78 0.97
N GLU A 10 -9.10 -19.52 1.42
CA GLU A 10 -8.33 -19.04 2.56
C GLU A 10 -9.28 -18.53 3.64
N ILE A 11 -8.98 -18.85 4.90
CA ILE A 11 -9.73 -18.39 6.06
C ILE A 11 -8.85 -17.38 6.80
N HIS A 12 -9.32 -16.14 6.86
CA HIS A 12 -8.62 -15.04 7.51
C HIS A 12 -9.34 -14.64 8.80
N ASP A 13 -8.57 -14.33 9.85
CA ASP A 13 -9.13 -13.79 11.10
C ASP A 13 -9.61 -12.35 10.85
N ALA A 14 -10.89 -12.09 11.10
CA ALA A 14 -11.49 -10.76 10.96
C ALA A 14 -10.86 -9.69 11.86
N LYS A 15 -10.14 -10.09 12.92
CA LYS A 15 -9.38 -9.17 13.79
C LYS A 15 -8.01 -8.83 13.22
N LYS A 16 -7.46 -9.63 12.31
CA LYS A 16 -6.16 -9.38 11.70
C LYS A 16 -6.35 -8.33 10.60
N ARG A 17 -5.73 -7.17 10.80
CA ARG A 17 -5.70 -6.11 9.78
C ARG A 17 -4.69 -6.48 8.71
N MET A 18 -5.09 -6.29 7.46
CA MET A 18 -4.23 -6.53 6.31
C MET A 18 -3.18 -5.42 6.22
N LYS A 19 -1.92 -5.80 5.98
CA LYS A 19 -0.82 -4.86 5.76
C LYS A 19 -0.84 -4.36 4.32
N VAL A 20 -1.08 -3.06 4.14
CA VAL A 20 -1.30 -2.45 2.83
C VAL A 20 -0.24 -1.39 2.53
N LEU A 21 0.39 -1.50 1.36
CA LEU A 21 1.27 -0.48 0.79
C LEU A 21 0.50 0.35 -0.24
N LEU A 22 0.47 1.67 -0.04
CA LEU A 22 -0.23 2.58 -0.94
C LEU A 22 0.74 3.18 -1.95
N MET A 23 0.46 3.06 -3.24
CA MET A 23 1.21 3.72 -4.30
C MET A 23 0.39 4.86 -4.88
N VAL A 24 0.92 6.08 -4.79
CA VAL A 24 0.24 7.31 -5.23
C VAL A 24 1.10 8.08 -6.23
N SER A 25 0.45 8.61 -7.26
CA SER A 25 1.11 9.50 -8.21
C SER A 25 0.88 10.97 -7.82
N ARG A 26 0.39 11.78 -8.76
CA ARG A 26 0.20 13.22 -8.60
C ARG A 26 -1.22 13.59 -8.12
N PHE A 27 -2.18 12.68 -8.27
CA PHE A 27 -3.58 12.87 -7.89
C PHE A 27 -3.84 12.41 -6.45
N GLY A 28 -3.72 13.30 -5.46
CA GLY A 28 -3.87 12.94 -4.05
C GLY A 28 -5.31 12.90 -3.53
N HIS A 29 -6.32 13.08 -4.38
CA HIS A 29 -7.72 12.95 -3.93
C HIS A 29 -8.01 11.52 -3.46
N CYS A 30 -7.49 10.50 -4.14
CA CYS A 30 -7.58 9.10 -3.71
C CYS A 30 -6.81 8.85 -2.41
N LEU A 31 -5.62 9.42 -2.25
CA LEU A 31 -4.82 9.25 -1.03
C LEU A 31 -5.56 9.81 0.19
N ASN A 32 -6.08 11.03 0.09
CA ASN A 32 -6.77 11.67 1.20
C ASN A 32 -8.05 10.91 1.60
N ASP A 33 -8.80 10.38 0.62
CA ASP A 33 -9.98 9.56 0.89
C ASP A 33 -9.61 8.25 1.61
N LEU A 34 -8.54 7.57 1.16
CA LEU A 34 -8.05 6.35 1.81
C LEU A 34 -7.56 6.61 3.24
N LEU A 35 -6.75 7.65 3.43
CA LEU A 35 -6.26 8.05 4.76
C LEU A 35 -7.41 8.45 5.68
N TYR A 36 -8.42 9.15 5.16
CA TYR A 36 -9.60 9.53 5.92
C TYR A 36 -10.40 8.30 6.36
N ARG A 37 -10.71 7.38 5.44
CA ARG A 37 -11.45 6.13 5.73
C ARG A 37 -10.70 5.24 6.73
N TRP A 38 -9.38 5.15 6.59
CA TRP A 38 -8.52 4.46 7.55
C TRP A 38 -8.61 5.10 8.94
N LYS A 39 -8.48 6.43 9.02
CA LYS A 39 -8.51 7.17 10.28
C LYS A 39 -9.84 7.06 11.02
N ILE A 40 -10.96 7.05 10.30
CA ILE A 40 -12.30 6.87 10.91
C ILE A 40 -12.66 5.40 11.18
N GLY A 41 -11.77 4.46 10.85
CA GLY A 41 -11.98 3.02 11.06
C GLY A 41 -12.93 2.36 10.05
N ALA A 42 -13.37 3.07 9.01
CA ALA A 42 -14.17 2.51 7.92
C ALA A 42 -13.36 1.53 7.05
N LEU A 43 -12.03 1.62 7.10
CA LEU A 43 -11.10 0.72 6.42
C LEU A 43 -10.14 0.10 7.45
N PRO A 44 -10.43 -1.10 7.98
CA PRO A 44 -9.63 -1.75 9.03
C PRO A 44 -8.38 -2.41 8.44
N ILE A 45 -7.47 -1.59 7.93
CA ILE A 45 -6.17 -2.00 7.37
C ILE A 45 -5.03 -1.39 8.16
N ASP A 46 -3.84 -1.95 8.04
CA ASP A 46 -2.62 -1.38 8.56
C ASP A 46 -1.81 -0.83 7.38
N ILE A 47 -1.69 0.50 7.29
CA ILE A 47 -0.93 1.14 6.23
C ILE A 47 0.56 1.07 6.61
N VAL A 48 1.29 0.17 5.95
CA VAL A 48 2.72 -0.05 6.24
C VAL A 48 3.63 0.96 5.55
N GLY A 49 3.13 1.66 4.54
CA GLY A 49 3.85 2.75 3.89
C GLY A 49 3.11 3.34 2.70
N VAL A 50 3.58 4.50 2.27
CA VAL A 50 3.11 5.16 1.04
C VAL A 50 4.31 5.39 0.11
N VAL A 51 4.22 4.87 -1.11
CA VAL A 51 5.19 5.09 -2.18
C VAL A 51 4.65 6.16 -3.13
N SER A 52 5.47 7.16 -3.43
CA SER A 52 5.13 8.14 -4.47
C SER A 52 6.31 8.51 -5.35
N ASN A 53 6.00 8.93 -6.57
CA ASN A 53 6.96 9.56 -7.48
C ASN A 53 7.12 11.08 -7.23
N HIS A 54 6.28 11.69 -6.38
CA HIS A 54 6.31 13.12 -6.04
C HIS A 54 6.37 13.31 -4.51
N PHE A 55 6.96 14.41 -4.04
CA PHE A 55 7.01 14.75 -2.61
C PHE A 55 5.77 15.52 -2.10
N ASP A 56 4.82 15.84 -3.00
CA ASP A 56 3.68 16.73 -2.72
C ASP A 56 2.88 16.31 -1.47
N TYR A 57 2.72 15.00 -1.25
CA TYR A 57 1.94 14.43 -0.16
C TYR A 57 2.77 13.90 1.00
N GLN A 58 4.10 14.06 0.97
CA GLN A 58 4.98 13.57 2.03
C GLN A 58 4.56 14.12 3.40
N LYS A 59 4.27 15.42 3.49
CA LYS A 59 3.84 16.04 4.76
C LYS A 59 2.55 15.43 5.28
N VAL A 60 1.58 15.16 4.42
CA VAL A 60 0.29 14.58 4.83
C VAL A 60 0.51 13.17 5.39
N VAL A 61 1.28 12.34 4.69
CA VAL A 61 1.57 10.96 5.11
C VAL A 61 2.35 10.92 6.42
N VAL A 62 3.40 11.73 6.54
CA VAL A 62 4.23 11.79 7.75
C VAL A 62 3.46 12.35 8.93
N ASN A 63 2.54 13.29 8.73
CA ASN A 63 1.65 13.80 9.79
C ASN A 63 0.68 12.72 10.34
N HIS A 64 0.50 11.62 9.60
CA HIS A 64 -0.27 10.46 10.04
C HIS A 64 0.61 9.35 10.63
N ASP A 65 1.90 9.63 10.88
CA ASP A 65 2.91 8.69 11.41
C ASP A 65 3.15 7.47 10.50
N ILE A 66 2.90 7.63 9.19
CA ILE A 66 3.07 6.57 8.19
C ILE A 66 4.42 6.75 7.46
N PRO A 67 5.19 5.67 7.21
CA PRO A 67 6.39 5.73 6.39
C PRO A 67 6.11 6.22 4.97
N PHE A 68 6.90 7.19 4.50
CA PHE A 68 6.80 7.71 3.13
C PHE A 68 8.06 7.37 2.34
N HIS A 69 7.89 6.77 1.17
CA HIS A 69 8.96 6.34 0.27
C HIS A 69 8.85 7.08 -1.06
N HIS A 70 9.89 7.84 -1.41
CA HIS A 70 9.95 8.48 -2.72
C HIS A 70 10.69 7.60 -3.71
N ILE A 71 9.97 7.01 -4.66
CA ILE A 71 10.53 6.17 -5.73
C ILE A 71 10.14 6.78 -7.07
N LYS A 72 11.13 7.42 -7.71
CA LYS A 72 10.93 8.04 -9.04
C LYS A 72 11.03 6.98 -10.13
N VAL A 73 9.94 6.77 -10.87
CA VAL A 73 9.92 5.88 -12.03
C VAL A 73 10.13 6.70 -13.33
N THR A 74 11.16 6.35 -14.08
CA THR A 74 11.49 6.83 -15.43
C THR A 74 11.59 5.61 -16.36
N LYS A 75 11.62 5.84 -17.69
CA LYS A 75 11.70 4.72 -18.65
C LYS A 75 13.00 3.92 -18.48
N ASP A 76 14.09 4.61 -18.17
CA ASP A 76 15.43 4.00 -18.07
C ASP A 76 15.68 3.30 -16.73
N ASN A 77 14.96 3.68 -15.67
CA ASN A 77 15.18 3.16 -14.31
C ASN A 77 14.08 2.18 -13.84
N LYS A 78 13.15 1.81 -14.72
CA LYS A 78 11.98 0.99 -14.37
C LYS A 78 12.37 -0.33 -13.67
N PRO A 79 13.37 -1.10 -14.14
CA PRO A 79 13.77 -2.33 -13.46
C PRO A 79 14.28 -2.09 -12.04
N GLN A 80 15.05 -1.01 -11.82
CA GLN A 80 15.56 -0.66 -10.50
C GLN A 80 14.46 -0.19 -9.56
N ALA A 81 13.50 0.58 -10.07
CA ALA A 81 12.36 1.04 -9.28
C ALA A 81 11.44 -0.12 -8.86
N GLU A 82 11.21 -1.09 -9.75
CA GLU A 82 10.46 -2.31 -9.43
C GLU A 82 11.20 -3.16 -8.39
N ALA A 83 12.52 -3.30 -8.49
CA ALA A 83 13.32 -4.00 -7.49
C ALA A 83 13.24 -3.34 -6.11
N GLN A 84 13.34 -2.01 -6.03
CA GLN A 84 13.17 -1.27 -4.77
C GLN A 84 11.77 -1.44 -4.17
N LEU A 85 10.73 -1.49 -5.02
CA LEU A 85 9.37 -1.70 -4.56
C LEU A 85 9.17 -3.12 -4.00
N LEU A 86 9.73 -4.13 -4.68
CA LEU A 86 9.71 -5.52 -4.23
C LEU A 86 10.43 -5.69 -2.89
N GLU A 87 11.62 -5.10 -2.75
CA GLU A 87 12.36 -5.11 -1.49
C GLU A 87 11.56 -4.45 -0.35
N LEU A 88 10.89 -3.32 -0.63
CA LEU A 88 10.03 -2.65 0.35
C LEU A 88 8.82 -3.51 0.73
N VAL A 89 8.20 -4.18 -0.23
CA VAL A 89 7.07 -5.09 -0.01
C VAL A 89 7.49 -6.25 0.90
N GLU A 90 8.66 -6.84 0.65
CA GLU A 90 9.21 -7.92 1.48
C GLU A 90 9.56 -7.44 2.89
N GLN A 91 10.26 -6.31 3.02
CA GLN A 91 10.69 -5.76 4.32
C GLN A 91 9.51 -5.36 5.22
N THR A 92 8.44 -4.82 4.63
CA THR A 92 7.26 -4.39 5.39
C THR A 92 6.27 -5.54 5.62
N GLY A 93 6.45 -6.68 4.94
CA GLY A 93 5.51 -7.79 4.94
C GLY A 93 4.15 -7.37 4.38
N THR A 94 4.17 -6.59 3.30
CA THR A 94 2.96 -6.11 2.63
C THR A 94 2.17 -7.29 2.07
N GLU A 95 0.88 -7.36 2.40
CA GLU A 95 -0.04 -8.38 1.89
C GLU A 95 -0.81 -7.87 0.66
N LEU A 96 -0.96 -6.54 0.54
CA LEU A 96 -1.66 -5.90 -0.58
C LEU A 96 -0.99 -4.60 -1.01
N VAL A 97 -0.74 -4.45 -2.31
CA VAL A 97 -0.30 -3.20 -2.92
C VAL A 97 -1.48 -2.53 -3.62
N VAL A 98 -1.81 -1.30 -3.23
CA VAL A 98 -2.91 -0.53 -3.83
C VAL A 98 -2.35 0.58 -4.71
N LEU A 99 -2.69 0.55 -5.99
CA LEU A 99 -2.41 1.64 -6.94
C LEU A 99 -3.51 2.69 -6.86
N ALA A 100 -3.31 3.73 -6.05
CA ALA A 100 -4.21 4.86 -5.90
C ALA A 100 -3.98 5.88 -7.03
N ARG A 101 -4.48 5.52 -8.22
CA ARG A 101 -4.45 6.31 -9.47
C ARG A 101 -5.75 7.07 -9.70
#